data_AF-A0A560EUS9-F1
#
_entry.id   AF-A0A560EUS9-F1
#
_cell.length_a   1.000
_cell.length_b   1.000
_cell.length_c   1.000
_cell.angle_alpha   90.00
_cell.angle_beta   90.00
_cell.angle_gamma   90.00
#
_symmetry.space_group_name_H-M   'P 1'
#
loop_
_entity.id
_entity.type
_entity.pdbx_description
1 polymer ?
#
loop_
_entity_poly.entity_id
_entity_poly.type
_entity_poly.pdbx_seq_one_letter_code
_entity_poly.pdbx_strand_id
1 'polypeptide(L)'
;MSETTNPEAPARLRAFIGRLDTLVDQRLPEGALLDQARDALADLVAQDDWLPAAYAEPDPVRYRQFLLYADPDGRYSVVSFVWGPGQETPVHDHTVWGLVGILRGAEYSQRFVVGSRDELVAIGPKQRLEVGEVETLSPQAGDIHRVTNAHLDRTSVSIHVYGADIGQVRRWVYPAEGPRKPFISGYSNAGATPAFAVTRTPSLEHA
;
A
#
# COMPACT_ATOMS: atom_id res chain seq x y z
N MET A 1 14.60 -18.20 -25.53
CA MET A 1 14.36 -17.19 -24.47
C MET A 1 12.96 -17.47 -23.97
N SER A 2 12.82 -18.10 -22.81
CA SER A 2 11.49 -18.40 -22.28
C SER A 2 10.85 -17.10 -21.81
N GLU A 3 9.76 -16.72 -22.45
CA GLU A 3 8.89 -15.63 -22.04
C GLU A 3 8.29 -16.03 -20.69
N THR A 4 8.86 -15.54 -19.58
CA THR A 4 8.28 -15.75 -18.26
C THR A 4 7.04 -14.89 -18.17
N THR A 5 5.88 -15.50 -18.44
CA THR A 5 4.58 -14.88 -18.22
C THR A 5 4.37 -14.70 -16.71
N ASN A 6 3.94 -13.50 -16.31
CA ASN A 6 3.56 -13.24 -14.93
C ASN A 6 2.40 -14.15 -14.52
N PRO A 7 2.37 -14.66 -13.27
CA PRO A 7 1.28 -15.50 -12.78
C PRO A 7 -0.02 -14.70 -12.74
N GLU A 8 -1.14 -15.37 -13.00
CA GLU A 8 -2.46 -14.76 -12.88
C GLU A 8 -2.76 -14.42 -11.41
N ALA A 9 -3.33 -13.24 -11.15
CA ALA A 9 -3.70 -12.82 -9.81
C ALA A 9 -4.76 -13.76 -9.18
N PRO A 10 -4.71 -14.01 -7.85
CA PRO A 10 -5.78 -14.71 -7.13
C PRO A 10 -7.16 -14.09 -7.37
N ALA A 11 -8.22 -14.90 -7.33
CA ALA A 11 -9.57 -14.46 -7.72
C ALA A 11 -10.08 -13.24 -6.93
N ARG A 12 -9.82 -13.17 -5.61
CA ARG A 12 -10.18 -12.01 -4.78
C ARG A 12 -9.42 -10.75 -5.17
N LEU A 13 -8.11 -10.88 -5.40
CA LEU A 13 -7.29 -9.76 -5.85
C LEU A 13 -7.75 -9.27 -7.24
N ARG A 14 -8.08 -10.16 -8.17
CA ARG A 14 -8.66 -9.77 -9.48
C ARG A 14 -9.99 -9.03 -9.33
N ALA A 15 -10.88 -9.53 -8.47
CA ALA A 15 -12.17 -8.87 -8.22
C ALA A 15 -11.99 -7.47 -7.61
N PHE A 16 -11.05 -7.32 -6.68
CA PHE A 16 -10.66 -6.02 -6.13
C PHE A 16 -10.12 -5.08 -7.22
N ILE A 17 -9.18 -5.55 -8.05
CA ILE A 17 -8.60 -4.79 -9.16
C ILE A 17 -9.69 -4.33 -10.14
N GLY A 18 -10.64 -5.21 -10.50
CA GLY A 18 -11.76 -4.83 -11.37
C GLY A 18 -12.68 -3.76 -10.77
N ARG A 19 -12.94 -3.81 -9.46
CA ARG A 19 -13.67 -2.74 -8.75
C ARG A 19 -12.89 -1.43 -8.76
N LEU A 20 -11.59 -1.48 -8.49
CA LEU A 20 -10.75 -0.30 -8.45
C LEU A 20 -10.57 0.34 -9.83
N ASP A 21 -10.44 -0.47 -10.89
CA ASP A 21 -10.45 0.01 -12.29
C ASP A 21 -11.72 0.82 -12.56
N THR A 22 -12.89 0.27 -12.20
CA THR A 22 -14.18 0.95 -12.37
C THR A 22 -14.25 2.28 -11.60
N LEU A 23 -13.76 2.31 -10.35
CA LEU A 23 -13.77 3.53 -9.53
C LEU A 23 -12.84 4.61 -10.09
N VAL A 24 -11.66 4.23 -10.55
CA VAL A 24 -10.69 5.17 -11.14
C VAL A 24 -11.18 5.72 -12.47
N ASP A 25 -11.84 4.90 -13.30
CA ASP A 25 -12.40 5.33 -14.58
C ASP A 25 -13.53 6.37 -14.45
N GLN A 26 -14.24 6.37 -13.32
CA GLN A 26 -15.27 7.38 -13.03
C GLN A 26 -14.70 8.78 -12.77
N ARG A 27 -13.39 8.91 -12.48
CA ARG A 27 -12.71 10.18 -12.19
C ARG A 27 -13.42 11.01 -11.11
N LEU A 28 -13.84 10.33 -10.04
CA LEU A 28 -14.50 10.95 -8.89
C LEU A 28 -13.57 11.96 -8.18
N PRO A 29 -14.13 12.93 -7.44
CA PRO A 29 -13.36 13.68 -6.46
C PRO A 29 -12.62 12.73 -5.49
N GLU A 30 -11.40 13.09 -5.08
CA GLU A 30 -10.50 12.21 -4.30
C GLU A 30 -11.16 11.61 -3.06
N GLY A 31 -11.88 12.42 -2.28
CA GLY A 31 -12.59 11.91 -1.08
C GLY A 31 -13.61 10.81 -1.41
N ALA A 32 -14.40 11.00 -2.47
CA ALA A 32 -15.40 10.02 -2.91
C ALA A 32 -14.76 8.75 -3.50
N LEU A 33 -13.60 8.89 -4.16
CA LEU A 33 -12.79 7.74 -4.60
C LEU A 33 -12.27 6.97 -3.37
N LEU A 34 -11.66 7.65 -2.40
CA LEU A 34 -11.10 7.04 -1.20
C LEU A 34 -12.17 6.33 -0.37
N ASP A 35 -13.35 6.92 -0.19
CA ASP A 35 -14.44 6.29 0.56
C ASP A 35 -14.88 4.97 -0.08
N GLN A 36 -15.10 4.95 -1.40
CA GLN A 36 -15.53 3.72 -2.09
C GLN A 36 -14.41 2.69 -2.24
N ALA A 37 -13.17 3.14 -2.45
CA ALA A 37 -12.03 2.25 -2.55
C ALA A 37 -11.64 1.67 -1.18
N ARG A 38 -11.91 2.39 -0.08
CA ARG A 38 -11.78 1.89 1.29
C ARG A 38 -12.68 0.68 1.53
N ASP A 39 -13.95 0.76 1.13
CA ASP A 39 -14.89 -0.37 1.26
C ASP A 39 -14.43 -1.57 0.41
N ALA A 40 -13.97 -1.32 -0.82
CA ALA A 40 -13.43 -2.38 -1.67
C ALA A 40 -12.19 -3.05 -1.07
N LEU A 41 -11.29 -2.28 -0.44
CA LEU A 41 -10.10 -2.82 0.21
C LEU A 41 -10.45 -3.57 1.49
N ALA A 42 -11.41 -3.07 2.28
CA ALA A 42 -11.90 -3.74 3.48
C ALA A 42 -12.43 -5.14 3.14
N ASP A 43 -13.21 -5.26 2.06
CA ASP A 43 -13.70 -6.57 1.56
C ASP A 43 -12.55 -7.52 1.16
N LEU A 44 -11.47 -7.00 0.58
CA LEU A 44 -10.30 -7.79 0.19
C LEU A 44 -9.54 -8.31 1.42
N VAL A 45 -9.33 -7.47 2.43
CA VAL A 45 -8.51 -7.82 3.60
C VAL A 45 -9.31 -8.48 4.73
N ALA A 46 -10.63 -8.51 4.64
CA ALA A 46 -11.51 -9.24 5.58
C ALA A 46 -11.31 -10.77 5.55
N GLN A 47 -10.71 -11.31 4.48
CA GLN A 47 -10.45 -12.74 4.34
C GLN A 47 -9.02 -12.96 3.84
N ASP A 48 -8.29 -13.81 4.55
CA ASP A 48 -6.87 -14.09 4.28
C ASP A 48 -6.68 -15.49 3.67
N ASP A 49 -7.37 -15.72 2.55
CA ASP A 49 -7.38 -16.99 1.80
C ASP A 49 -6.76 -16.87 0.40
N TRP A 50 -6.15 -15.72 0.09
CA TRP A 50 -5.75 -15.37 -1.28
C TRP A 50 -4.30 -14.96 -1.46
N LEU A 51 -3.63 -14.39 -0.45
CA LEU A 51 -2.24 -13.91 -0.59
C LEU A 51 -1.26 -15.08 -0.56
N PRO A 52 -0.53 -15.37 -1.66
CA PRO A 52 0.40 -16.50 -1.66
C PRO A 52 1.54 -16.27 -0.68
N ALA A 53 1.99 -17.34 -0.02
CA ALA A 53 2.97 -17.28 1.06
C ALA A 53 4.25 -16.49 0.69
N ALA A 54 4.74 -16.63 -0.54
CA ALA A 54 5.92 -15.93 -1.04
C ALA A 54 5.83 -14.39 -0.96
N TYR A 55 4.62 -13.81 -1.05
CA TYR A 55 4.37 -12.36 -0.93
C TYR A 55 4.11 -11.92 0.52
N ALA A 56 4.26 -12.83 1.48
CA ALA A 56 4.07 -12.61 2.91
C ALA A 56 5.32 -13.02 3.73
N GLU A 57 6.43 -13.36 3.08
CA GLU A 57 7.67 -13.77 3.76
C GLU A 57 8.38 -12.56 4.36
N PRO A 58 8.59 -12.50 5.69
CA PRO A 58 9.31 -11.40 6.32
C PRO A 58 10.80 -11.46 6.01
N ASP A 59 11.49 -10.32 6.14
CA ASP A 59 12.94 -10.25 6.20
C ASP A 59 13.36 -9.86 7.63
N PRO A 60 14.43 -10.46 8.20
CA PRO A 60 14.79 -10.25 9.60
C PRO A 60 15.34 -8.85 9.89
N VAL A 61 15.78 -8.10 8.86
CA VAL A 61 16.44 -6.80 9.01
C VAL A 61 15.49 -5.65 8.66
N ARG A 62 14.65 -5.81 7.64
CA ARG A 62 13.78 -4.75 7.13
C ARG A 62 12.40 -5.25 6.74
N TYR A 63 11.43 -4.35 6.77
CA TYR A 63 10.11 -4.62 6.20
C TYR A 63 10.23 -4.79 4.68
N ARG A 64 9.35 -5.60 4.10
CA ARG A 64 9.32 -5.87 2.65
C ARG A 64 8.10 -5.26 2.00
N GLN A 65 8.25 -4.91 0.74
CA GLN A 65 7.23 -4.30 -0.10
C GLN A 65 7.13 -5.11 -1.39
N PHE A 66 6.17 -6.03 -1.47
CA PHE A 66 5.97 -6.84 -2.67
C PHE A 66 4.89 -6.22 -3.55
N LEU A 67 5.27 -5.73 -4.72
CA LEU A 67 4.32 -5.35 -5.76
C LEU A 67 3.46 -6.56 -6.11
N LEU A 68 2.15 -6.44 -5.93
CA LEU A 68 1.18 -7.43 -6.35
C LEU A 68 0.66 -7.08 -7.74
N TYR A 69 0.39 -5.81 -7.99
CA TYR A 69 -0.13 -5.33 -9.28
C TYR A 69 0.22 -3.86 -9.48
N ALA A 70 0.60 -3.49 -10.70
CA ALA A 70 0.69 -2.10 -11.14
C ALA A 70 -0.24 -1.94 -12.34
N ASP A 71 -1.08 -0.91 -12.29
CA ASP A 71 -1.93 -0.56 -13.42
C ASP A 71 -1.05 -0.15 -14.62
N PRO A 72 -1.28 -0.69 -15.84
CA PRO A 72 -0.47 -0.38 -17.01
C PRO A 72 -0.46 1.10 -17.41
N ASP A 73 -1.53 1.84 -17.10
CA ASP A 73 -1.64 3.28 -17.35
C ASP A 73 -1.08 4.13 -16.20
N GLY A 74 -0.49 3.48 -15.18
CA GLY A 74 0.11 4.11 -14.02
C GLY A 74 -0.89 4.73 -13.04
N ARG A 75 -2.18 4.36 -13.13
CA ARG A 75 -3.23 4.98 -12.31
C ARG A 75 -3.19 4.56 -10.84
N TYR A 76 -2.73 3.35 -10.55
CA TYR A 76 -2.51 2.87 -9.18
C TYR A 76 -1.55 1.66 -9.12
N SER A 77 -1.12 1.32 -7.91
CA SER A 77 -0.44 0.06 -7.59
C SER A 77 -0.99 -0.57 -6.32
N VAL A 78 -0.89 -1.89 -6.22
CA VAL A 78 -1.29 -2.71 -5.06
C VAL A 78 -0.06 -3.46 -4.54
N VAL A 79 0.22 -3.34 -3.25
CA VAL A 79 1.47 -3.80 -2.63
C VAL A 79 1.17 -4.56 -1.34
N SER A 80 1.81 -5.71 -1.13
CA SER A 80 1.85 -6.40 0.17
C SER A 80 3.02 -5.85 0.98
N PHE A 81 2.72 -5.20 2.09
CA PHE A 81 3.70 -4.80 3.10
C PHE A 81 3.80 -5.89 4.16
N VAL A 82 5.03 -6.36 4.38
CA VAL A 82 5.31 -7.44 5.33
C VAL A 82 6.24 -6.93 6.40
N TRP A 83 5.76 -6.95 7.64
CA TRP A 83 6.46 -6.43 8.79
C TRP A 83 6.93 -7.58 9.67
N GLY A 84 8.24 -7.77 9.77
CA GLY A 84 8.83 -8.59 10.82
C GLY A 84 8.55 -8.02 12.21
N PRO A 85 8.81 -8.78 13.29
CA PRO A 85 8.53 -8.36 14.65
C PRO A 85 9.17 -7.01 15.01
N GLY A 86 8.35 -6.05 15.48
CA GLY A 86 8.78 -4.71 15.91
C GLY A 86 9.31 -3.78 14.81
N GLN A 87 9.31 -4.19 13.54
CA GLN A 87 9.79 -3.34 12.45
C GLN A 87 8.92 -2.09 12.28
N GLU A 88 9.57 -0.99 11.87
CA GLU A 88 8.90 0.29 11.60
C GLU A 88 9.49 0.99 10.38
N THR A 89 8.71 1.92 9.82
CA THR A 89 9.17 2.85 8.81
C THR A 89 9.90 4.04 9.46
N PRO A 90 10.75 4.77 8.72
CA PRO A 90 10.97 6.19 9.03
C PRO A 90 9.64 6.98 8.91
N VAL A 91 9.62 8.21 9.42
CA VAL A 91 8.53 9.13 9.07
C VAL A 91 8.66 9.46 7.58
N HIS A 92 7.55 9.41 6.83
CA HIS A 92 7.57 9.58 5.37
C HIS A 92 6.24 10.11 4.85
N ASP A 93 6.25 10.64 3.62
CA ASP A 93 5.07 11.04 2.85
C ASP A 93 4.81 10.10 1.65
N HIS A 94 3.76 10.36 0.86
CA HIS A 94 3.38 9.54 -0.30
C HIS A 94 3.22 10.37 -1.57
N THR A 95 2.79 11.62 -1.48
CA THR A 95 2.53 12.58 -2.57
C THR A 95 1.33 12.24 -3.46
N VAL A 96 0.68 11.10 -3.22
CA VAL A 96 -0.50 10.59 -3.92
C VAL A 96 -1.53 10.09 -2.89
N TRP A 97 -2.77 9.89 -3.31
CA TRP A 97 -3.75 9.22 -2.45
C TRP A 97 -3.31 7.77 -2.16
N GLY A 98 -3.67 7.26 -0.99
CA GLY A 98 -3.33 5.92 -0.55
C GLY A 98 -4.34 5.30 0.43
N LEU A 99 -4.34 3.98 0.48
CA LEU A 99 -5.13 3.16 1.38
C LEU A 99 -4.23 2.09 2.00
N VAL A 100 -4.43 1.81 3.29
CA VAL A 100 -3.72 0.76 4.03
C VAL A 100 -4.74 -0.14 4.70
N GLY A 101 -4.87 -1.39 4.23
CA GLY A 101 -5.77 -2.38 4.78
C GLY A 101 -5.03 -3.51 5.49
N ILE A 102 -5.38 -3.81 6.74
CA ILE A 102 -4.68 -4.85 7.52
C ILE A 102 -5.22 -6.24 7.16
N LEU A 103 -4.34 -7.12 6.69
CA LEU A 103 -4.66 -8.51 6.35
C LEU A 103 -4.34 -9.47 7.50
N ARG A 104 -3.19 -9.28 8.17
CA ARG A 104 -2.72 -10.12 9.27
C ARG A 104 -2.06 -9.29 10.35
N GLY A 105 -2.24 -9.69 11.60
CA GLY A 105 -1.62 -9.00 12.74
C GLY A 105 -2.23 -7.63 12.93
N ALA A 106 -1.40 -6.62 13.19
CA ALA A 106 -1.82 -5.26 13.42
C ALA A 106 -0.66 -4.28 13.25
N GLU A 107 -1.00 -3.04 12.97
CA GLU A 107 -0.05 -1.95 12.80
C GLU A 107 -0.44 -0.77 13.67
N TYR A 108 0.55 0.04 14.03
CA TYR A 108 0.30 1.37 14.53
C TYR A 108 0.65 2.42 13.49
N SER A 109 -0.23 3.40 13.30
CA SER A 109 -0.03 4.58 12.47
C SER A 109 0.01 5.83 13.33
N GLN A 110 1.13 6.57 13.28
CA GLN A 110 1.26 7.88 13.91
C GLN A 110 1.41 8.95 12.83
N ARG A 111 0.46 9.88 12.76
CA ARG A 111 0.49 11.01 11.82
C ARG A 111 1.37 12.14 12.32
N PHE A 112 1.95 12.88 11.39
CA PHE A 112 2.80 14.04 11.63
C PHE A 112 2.43 15.20 10.70
N VAL A 113 2.88 16.40 11.06
CA VAL A 113 2.95 17.58 10.19
C VAL A 113 4.34 18.19 10.28
N VAL A 114 4.73 18.96 9.26
CA VAL A 114 5.93 19.81 9.34
C VAL A 114 5.51 21.15 9.94
N GLY A 115 6.11 21.50 11.07
CA GLY A 115 5.90 22.75 11.78
C GLY A 115 6.57 23.94 11.09
N SER A 116 6.45 25.12 11.70
CA SER A 116 6.95 26.38 11.11
C SER A 116 8.46 26.54 11.14
N ARG A 117 9.17 25.67 11.87
CA ARG A 117 10.64 25.63 11.96
C ARG A 117 11.20 24.37 11.29
N ASP A 118 10.47 23.81 10.34
CA ASP A 118 10.78 22.56 9.64
C ASP A 118 10.92 21.34 10.56
N GLU A 119 10.28 21.36 11.74
CA GLU A 119 10.25 20.26 12.70
C GLU A 119 9.08 19.29 12.45
N LEU A 120 9.28 18.00 12.70
CA LEU A 120 8.18 17.03 12.69
C LEU A 120 7.39 17.11 13.99
N VAL A 121 6.09 17.34 13.89
CA VAL A 121 5.17 17.36 15.04
C VAL A 121 4.15 16.24 14.88
N ALA A 122 4.09 15.33 15.86
CA ALA A 122 3.08 14.29 15.90
C ALA A 122 1.68 14.92 16.10
N ILE A 123 0.70 14.46 15.32
CA ILE A 123 -0.69 14.93 15.40
C ILE A 123 -1.63 13.78 15.72
N GLY A 124 -2.56 14.03 16.65
CA GLY A 124 -3.51 13.03 17.11
C GLY A 124 -2.86 11.84 17.83
N PRO A 125 -3.69 10.90 18.32
CA PRO A 125 -3.19 9.69 18.94
C PRO A 125 -2.56 8.75 17.91
N LYS A 126 -1.58 7.96 18.35
CA LYS A 126 -1.10 6.79 17.61
C LYS A 126 -2.27 5.80 17.46
N GLN A 127 -2.73 5.60 16.23
CA GLN A 127 -3.85 4.72 15.93
C GLN A 127 -3.35 3.30 15.77
N ARG A 128 -4.11 2.34 16.29
CA ARG A 128 -3.88 0.90 16.08
C ARG A 128 -4.88 0.42 15.05
N LEU A 129 -4.40 -0.18 13.98
CA LEU A 129 -5.21 -0.78 12.93
C LEU A 129 -5.19 -2.31 13.10
N GLU A 130 -6.37 -2.90 13.17
CA GLU A 130 -6.59 -4.34 13.29
C GLU A 130 -7.02 -4.96 11.94
N VAL A 131 -6.96 -6.29 11.84
CA VAL A 131 -7.40 -7.03 10.63
C VAL A 131 -8.78 -6.59 10.17
N GLY A 132 -8.91 -6.32 8.85
CA GLY A 132 -10.14 -5.82 8.25
C GLY A 132 -10.27 -4.30 8.23
N GLU A 133 -9.53 -3.58 9.08
CA GLU A 133 -9.56 -2.13 9.12
C GLU A 133 -8.74 -1.51 7.99
N VAL A 134 -9.20 -0.36 7.51
CA VAL A 134 -8.57 0.42 6.44
C VAL A 134 -8.40 1.88 6.84
N GLU A 135 -7.17 2.37 6.76
CA GLU A 135 -6.80 3.80 6.85
C GLU A 135 -6.68 4.40 5.45
N THR A 136 -7.09 5.66 5.30
CA THR A 136 -6.88 6.49 4.10
C THR A 136 -5.81 7.56 4.36
N LEU A 137 -5.01 7.84 3.33
CA LEU A 137 -3.93 8.81 3.34
C LEU A 137 -4.01 9.65 2.07
N SER A 138 -3.79 10.96 2.16
CA SER A 138 -3.61 11.78 0.98
C SER A 138 -2.95 13.11 1.31
N PRO A 139 -2.36 13.81 0.32
CA PRO A 139 -1.86 15.17 0.51
C PRO A 139 -2.91 16.14 1.09
N GLN A 140 -4.19 15.91 0.80
CA GLN A 140 -5.30 16.75 1.26
C GLN A 140 -5.76 16.41 2.70
N ALA A 141 -5.69 15.13 3.09
CA ALA A 141 -6.16 14.64 4.38
C ALA A 141 -5.06 14.48 5.45
N GLY A 142 -3.79 14.60 5.05
CA GLY A 142 -2.61 14.35 5.87
C GLY A 142 -1.84 13.15 5.34
N ASP A 143 -0.61 13.39 4.91
CA ASP A 143 0.19 12.44 4.12
C ASP A 143 1.43 11.91 4.86
N ILE A 144 1.81 12.56 5.96
CA ILE A 144 3.05 12.26 6.67
C ILE A 144 2.74 11.35 7.86
N HIS A 145 3.32 10.15 7.89
CA HIS A 145 3.16 9.25 9.01
C HIS A 145 4.36 8.32 9.26
N ARG A 146 4.30 7.62 10.39
CA ARG A 146 5.13 6.45 10.69
C ARG A 146 4.23 5.26 10.93
N VAL A 147 4.60 4.13 10.34
CA VAL A 147 3.95 2.83 10.56
C VAL A 147 4.90 1.92 11.33
N THR A 148 4.38 1.22 12.34
CA THR A 148 5.13 0.25 13.14
C THR A 148 4.32 -1.04 13.25
N ASN A 149 4.95 -2.20 13.10
CA ASN A 149 4.34 -3.47 13.46
C ASN A 149 3.91 -3.42 14.94
N ALA A 150 2.63 -3.68 15.20
CA ALA A 150 2.10 -3.59 16.55
C ALA A 150 2.47 -4.81 17.43
N HIS A 151 3.18 -5.79 16.85
CA HIS A 151 3.66 -6.99 17.51
C HIS A 151 5.19 -7.07 17.54
N LEU A 152 5.73 -7.52 18.68
CA LEU A 152 7.17 -7.71 18.89
C LEU A 152 7.63 -9.16 18.70
N ASP A 153 6.70 -10.07 18.45
CA ASP A 153 6.92 -11.52 18.42
C ASP A 153 6.36 -12.22 17.17
N ARG A 154 5.63 -11.50 16.30
CA ARG A 154 5.04 -12.06 15.09
C ARG A 154 4.98 -11.07 13.93
N THR A 155 4.85 -11.63 12.73
CA THR A 155 4.69 -10.88 11.48
C THR A 155 3.29 -10.27 11.37
N SER A 156 3.23 -9.05 10.86
CA SER A 156 1.99 -8.42 10.38
C SER A 156 2.06 -8.23 8.86
N VAL A 157 0.91 -8.21 8.20
CA VAL A 157 0.80 -7.99 6.76
C VAL A 157 -0.35 -7.03 6.48
N SER A 158 -0.07 -6.01 5.68
CA SER A 158 -1.08 -5.09 5.16
C SER A 158 -1.00 -4.98 3.65
N ILE A 159 -2.14 -4.66 3.04
CA ILE A 159 -2.27 -4.41 1.62
C ILE A 159 -2.41 -2.91 1.44
N HIS A 160 -1.44 -2.35 0.72
CA HIS A 160 -1.38 -0.94 0.40
C HIS A 160 -1.82 -0.72 -1.03
N VAL A 161 -2.57 0.36 -1.24
CA VAL A 161 -2.99 0.81 -2.58
C VAL A 161 -2.62 2.28 -2.71
N TYR A 162 -1.99 2.66 -3.81
CA TYR A 162 -1.56 4.04 -4.05
C TYR A 162 -1.92 4.50 -5.45
N GLY A 163 -2.26 5.78 -5.61
CA GLY A 163 -2.62 6.41 -6.87
C GLY A 163 -1.49 6.63 -7.88
N ALA A 164 -0.50 5.75 -7.89
CA ALA A 164 0.61 5.70 -8.83
C ALA A 164 1.32 4.34 -8.70
N ASP A 165 2.31 4.07 -9.55
CA ASP A 165 3.34 3.06 -9.26
C ASP A 165 4.24 3.57 -8.12
N ILE A 166 3.89 3.24 -6.87
CA ILE A 166 4.49 3.84 -5.68
C ILE A 166 5.99 3.57 -5.57
N GLY A 167 6.45 2.43 -6.10
CA GLY A 167 7.86 2.04 -6.15
C GLY A 167 8.72 2.96 -7.00
N GLN A 168 8.10 3.77 -7.87
CA GLN A 168 8.78 4.73 -8.75
C GLN A 168 8.56 6.19 -8.33
N VAL A 169 7.65 6.46 -7.38
CA VAL A 169 7.35 7.82 -6.93
C VAL A 169 8.53 8.39 -6.13
N ARG A 170 8.95 9.60 -6.52
CA ARG A 170 9.92 10.41 -5.76
C ARG A 170 9.18 11.15 -4.64
N ARG A 171 9.54 10.84 -3.41
CA ARG A 171 8.91 11.33 -2.19
C ARG A 171 9.94 11.55 -1.10
N TRP A 172 9.53 11.81 0.13
CA TRP A 172 10.41 12.22 1.23
C TRP A 172 10.33 11.28 2.41
N VAL A 173 11.50 11.03 2.99
CA VAL A 173 11.62 10.52 4.36
C VAL A 173 12.14 11.63 5.26
N TYR A 174 11.72 11.59 6.51
CA TYR A 174 12.05 12.56 7.55
C TYR A 174 12.75 11.80 8.68
N PRO A 175 14.09 11.72 8.66
CA PRO A 175 14.85 11.07 9.71
C PRO A 175 14.64 11.76 11.07
N ALA A 176 14.89 11.05 12.16
CA ALA A 176 14.86 11.65 13.50
C ALA A 176 15.92 12.76 13.66
N GLU A 177 17.04 12.63 12.94
CA GLU A 177 18.14 13.58 12.95
C GLU A 177 18.51 14.02 11.53
N GLY A 178 18.67 15.32 11.35
CA GLY A 178 19.05 15.93 10.08
C GLY A 178 17.87 16.25 9.15
N PRO A 179 18.16 16.77 7.95
CA PRO A 179 17.11 17.22 7.03
C PRO A 179 16.36 16.04 6.41
N ARG A 180 15.15 16.32 5.91
CA ARG A 180 14.41 15.38 5.06
C ARG A 180 15.24 14.97 3.85
N LYS A 181 15.05 13.74 3.36
CA LYS A 181 15.82 13.16 2.25
C LYS A 181 14.87 12.65 1.16
N PRO A 182 15.22 12.83 -0.13
CA PRO A 182 14.46 12.23 -1.22
C PRO A 182 14.55 10.70 -1.13
N PHE A 183 13.45 10.04 -1.48
CA PHE A 183 13.24 8.61 -1.34
C PHE A 183 12.44 8.07 -2.51
N ILE A 184 12.85 6.91 -3.01
CA ILE A 184 12.10 6.05 -3.93
C ILE A 184 12.14 4.67 -3.29
N SER A 185 10.99 4.05 -3.04
CA SER A 185 10.92 2.80 -2.28
C SER A 185 11.43 1.59 -3.07
N GLY A 186 11.21 1.56 -4.39
CA GLY A 186 11.34 0.34 -5.18
C GLY A 186 10.45 -0.79 -4.63
N TYR A 187 10.80 -2.02 -4.99
CA TYR A 187 10.08 -3.21 -4.55
C TYR A 187 11.03 -4.33 -4.12
N SER A 188 10.54 -5.21 -3.25
CA SER A 188 11.24 -6.40 -2.75
C SER A 188 11.08 -7.63 -3.64
N ASN A 189 10.32 -7.51 -4.74
CA ASN A 189 10.07 -8.57 -5.71
C ASN A 189 11.38 -9.15 -6.25
N ALA A 190 11.38 -10.47 -6.42
CA ALA A 190 12.47 -11.22 -7.05
C ALA A 190 11.85 -12.32 -7.93
N GLY A 191 12.66 -13.19 -8.53
CA GLY A 191 12.18 -14.19 -9.49
C GLY A 191 11.02 -15.07 -9.00
N ALA A 192 10.90 -15.34 -7.70
CA ALA A 192 9.80 -16.12 -7.11
C ALA A 192 8.52 -15.29 -6.82
N THR A 193 8.60 -13.97 -6.90
CA THR A 193 7.52 -13.02 -6.59
C THR A 193 7.37 -11.97 -7.70
N PRO A 194 7.14 -12.36 -8.97
CA PRO A 194 6.79 -11.39 -10.01
C PRO A 194 5.47 -10.70 -9.69
N ALA A 195 5.24 -9.47 -10.15
CA ALA A 195 3.89 -8.88 -10.07
C ALA A 195 2.88 -9.75 -10.83
N PHE A 196 1.63 -9.81 -10.38
CA PHE A 196 0.60 -10.60 -11.03
C PHE A 196 0.13 -9.96 -12.34
N ALA A 197 -0.22 -10.82 -13.30
CA ALA A 197 -1.02 -10.43 -14.44
C ALA A 197 -2.52 -10.41 -14.06
N VAL A 198 -3.25 -9.49 -14.69
CA VAL A 198 -4.71 -9.45 -14.64
C VAL A 198 -5.20 -9.34 -16.06
N THR A 199 -5.92 -10.36 -16.52
CA THR A 199 -6.54 -10.33 -17.84
C THR A 199 -7.80 -9.46 -17.77
N ARG A 200 -7.75 -8.25 -18.33
CA ARG A 200 -8.95 -7.43 -18.54
C ARG A 200 -9.76 -8.05 -19.67
N THR A 201 -11.01 -8.41 -19.41
CA THR A 201 -11.96 -8.60 -20.51
C THR A 201 -12.16 -7.22 -21.13
N PRO A 202 -11.88 -7.03 -22.43
CA PRO A 202 -12.10 -5.73 -23.04
C PRO A 202 -13.56 -5.34 -22.83
N SER A 203 -13.77 -4.16 -22.25
CA SER A 203 -15.06 -3.50 -22.28
C SER A 203 -15.45 -3.41 -23.76
N LEU A 204 -16.56 -4.04 -24.15
CA LEU A 204 -17.17 -3.78 -25.45
C LEU A 204 -17.66 -2.32 -25.41
N GLU A 205 -16.77 -1.37 -25.64
CA GLU A 205 -17.18 0.01 -25.88
C GLU A 205 -17.90 0.07 -27.23
N HIS A 206 -19.20 0.37 -27.12
CA HIS A 206 -20.10 1.00 -28.08
C HIS A 206 -19.61 1.06 -29.54
N ALA A 207 -20.17 0.16 -30.36
CA ALA A 207 -20.41 0.42 -31.78
C ALA A 207 -21.56 1.41 -31.97
#